data_AF-A0A8B9QZK4-F1
#
_entry.id   AF-A0A8B9QZK4-F1
#
_cell.length_a   1.000
_cell.length_b   1.000
_cell.length_c   1.000
_cell.angle_alpha   90.00
_cell.angle_beta   90.00
_cell.angle_gamma   90.00
#
_symmetry.space_group_name_H-M   'P 1'
#
loop_
_entity.id
_entity.type
_entity.pdbx_description
1 polymer ?
#
loop_
_entity_poly.entity_id
_entity_poly.type
_entity_poly.pdbx_seq_one_letter_code
_entity_poly.pdbx_strand_id
1 'polypeptide(L)'
;MSISFLCAQHPSILSKDTSCPRIFLPSYYNMYWYKMPLGNGSGMILMVTAVKGAKASVEAAFQSHFMSSDIQGDGMTLSTEGAFLNDSGIYYCAESETQWVG
;
A
#
# COMPACT_ATOMS: atom_id res chain seq x y z
N MET A 1 5.60 17.91 2.47
CA MET A 1 5.51 16.45 2.26
C MET A 1 4.62 16.20 1.06
N SER A 2 5.18 15.71 -0.04
CA SER A 2 4.42 15.33 -1.24
C SER A 2 4.13 13.84 -1.19
N ILE A 3 2.92 13.42 -1.55
CA ILE A 3 2.54 12.01 -1.70
C ILE A 3 2.31 11.77 -3.18
N SER A 4 3.07 10.84 -3.76
CA SER A 4 2.97 10.46 -5.16
C SER A 4 2.29 9.10 -5.27
N PHE A 5 1.21 9.00 -6.06
CA PHE A 5 0.56 7.72 -6.35
C PHE A 5 1.32 6.98 -7.45
N LEU A 6 1.81 5.79 -7.12
CA LEU A 6 2.71 5.01 -7.97
C LEU A 6 1.96 4.12 -8.95
N CYS A 7 0.90 3.45 -8.47
CA CYS A 7 0.08 2.54 -9.28
C CYS A 7 -1.33 2.47 -8.69
N ALA A 8 -2.31 2.26 -9.57
CA ALA A 8 -3.66 1.84 -9.23
C ALA A 8 -3.90 0.44 -9.82
N GLN A 9 -4.09 -0.58 -8.99
CA GLN A 9 -4.43 -1.93 -9.46
C GLN A 9 -5.95 -2.07 -9.66
N HIS A 10 -6.35 -2.62 -10.81
CA HIS A 10 -7.74 -2.76 -11.24
C HIS A 10 -8.53 -3.75 -10.36
N PRO A 11 -9.87 -3.60 -10.17
CA PRO A 11 -10.65 -4.27 -9.12
C PRO A 11 -10.83 -5.80 -9.20
N SER A 12 -10.28 -6.45 -10.21
CA SER A 12 -10.72 -7.79 -10.65
C SER A 12 -9.96 -8.94 -9.98
N ILE A 13 -9.63 -8.84 -8.69
CA ILE A 13 -8.85 -9.79 -7.86
C ILE A 13 -7.43 -9.26 -7.64
N LEU A 14 -7.12 -8.94 -6.38
CA LEU A 14 -5.75 -8.83 -5.91
C LEU A 14 -5.05 -10.14 -6.31
N SER A 15 -4.24 -10.12 -7.36
CA SER A 15 -3.35 -11.25 -7.63
C SER A 15 -2.57 -11.48 -6.34
N LYS A 16 -2.45 -12.74 -5.94
CA LYS A 16 -2.02 -13.22 -4.62
C LYS A 16 -0.85 -12.45 -3.99
N ASP A 17 -0.02 -11.84 -4.82
CA ASP A 17 0.99 -10.85 -4.45
C ASP A 17 0.91 -9.64 -5.38
N THR A 18 0.38 -8.51 -4.90
CA THR A 18 0.36 -7.26 -5.68
C THR A 18 1.57 -6.41 -5.29
N SER A 19 2.44 -6.13 -6.27
CA SER A 19 3.67 -5.37 -6.06
C SER A 19 3.48 -3.90 -6.41
N CYS A 20 4.08 -3.03 -5.60
CA CYS A 20 4.20 -1.60 -5.87
C CYS A 20 5.67 -1.23 -6.14
N PRO A 21 6.06 -0.99 -7.40
CA PRO A 21 7.41 -0.56 -7.74
C PRO A 21 7.60 0.95 -7.51
N ARG A 22 8.79 1.32 -7.04
CA ARG A 22 9.26 2.69 -6.80
C ARG A 22 9.75 3.34 -8.08
N ILE A 23 9.52 4.65 -8.21
CA ILE A 23 10.01 5.46 -9.34
C ILE A 23 11.02 6.54 -8.87
N PHE A 24 11.04 6.95 -7.58
CA PHE A 24 11.94 7.99 -7.04
C PHE A 24 13.05 7.51 -6.09
N LEU A 25 14.14 8.29 -5.96
CA LEU A 25 15.45 7.89 -5.41
C LEU A 25 15.92 8.52 -4.05
N PRO A 26 15.10 9.11 -3.16
CA PRO A 26 15.64 9.49 -1.86
C PRO A 26 15.96 8.24 -1.02
N SER A 27 17.01 8.31 -0.21
CA SER A 27 17.44 7.21 0.66
C SER A 27 16.47 6.94 1.81
N TYR A 28 15.59 7.89 2.13
CA TYR A 28 14.57 7.78 3.17
C TYR A 28 13.19 8.14 2.60
N TYR A 29 12.27 7.19 2.71
CA TYR A 29 10.92 7.31 2.21
C TYR A 29 10.00 6.35 2.95
N ASN A 30 8.73 6.67 2.87
CA ASN A 30 7.65 5.81 3.29
C ASN A 30 6.89 5.35 2.05
N MET A 31 6.31 4.17 2.13
CA MET A 31 5.38 3.66 1.14
C MET A 31 4.06 3.30 1.83
N TYR A 32 2.97 3.36 1.09
CA TYR A 32 1.62 3.18 1.61
C TYR A 32 0.77 2.36 0.66
N TRP A 33 -0.14 1.58 1.22
CA TRP A 33 -1.27 1.01 0.50
C TRP A 33 -2.57 1.64 0.97
N TYR A 34 -3.41 2.01 0.01
CA TYR A 34 -4.77 2.47 0.22
C TYR A 34 -5.76 1.59 -0.52
N LYS A 35 -6.94 1.39 0.05
CA LYS A 35 -8.10 0.81 -0.63
C LYS A 35 -9.17 1.86 -0.80
N MET A 36 -9.69 1.97 -2.01
CA MET A 36 -10.92 2.69 -2.33
C MET A 36 -12.02 1.64 -2.58
N PRO A 37 -12.96 1.44 -1.64
CA PRO A 37 -14.06 0.51 -1.83
C PRO A 37 -14.93 0.88 -3.04
N LEU A 38 -15.48 -0.13 -3.73
CA LEU A 38 -16.47 0.09 -4.78
C LEU A 38 -17.81 0.50 -4.13
N GLY A 39 -18.31 1.71 -4.39
CA GLY A 39 -19.57 2.20 -3.81
C GLY A 39 -19.69 3.73 -3.78
N ASN A 40 -20.77 4.25 -3.19
CA ASN A 40 -21.10 5.68 -3.15
C ASN A 40 -20.15 6.48 -2.23
N GLY A 41 -19.07 7.00 -2.81
CA GLY A 41 -18.35 8.18 -2.31
C GLY A 41 -17.36 7.98 -1.17
N SER A 42 -16.95 6.74 -0.87
CA SER A 42 -15.92 6.50 0.15
C SER A 42 -14.54 6.93 -0.33
N GLY A 43 -13.88 7.79 0.45
CA GLY A 43 -12.49 8.18 0.22
C GLY A 43 -11.51 7.01 0.34
N MET A 44 -10.23 7.29 0.06
CA MET A 44 -9.16 6.31 0.20
C MET A 44 -8.95 5.95 1.68
N ILE A 45 -8.96 4.65 1.99
CA ILE A 45 -8.72 4.12 3.33
C ILE A 45 -7.28 3.61 3.38
N LEU A 46 -6.48 4.10 4.32
CA LEU A 46 -5.13 3.61 4.55
C LEU A 46 -5.19 2.16 5.06
N MET A 47 -4.42 1.28 4.43
CA MET A 47 -4.30 -0.13 4.81
C MET A 47 -2.96 -0.44 5.44
N VAL A 48 -1.88 0.10 4.86
CA VAL A 48 -0.50 -0.24 5.24
C VAL A 48 0.36 1.01 5.20
N THR A 49 1.21 1.15 6.22
CA THR A 49 2.35 2.06 6.20
C THR A 49 3.63 1.25 6.31
N ALA A 50 4.60 1.48 5.44
CA ALA A 50 5.95 0.96 5.62
C ALA A 50 6.97 2.08 5.57
N VAL A 51 7.95 1.98 6.45
CA VAL A 51 9.09 2.90 6.56
C VAL A 51 10.34 2.11 6.20
N LYS A 52 11.22 2.69 5.39
CA LYS A 52 12.46 2.00 5.00
C LYS A 52 13.28 1.61 6.23
N GLY A 53 13.66 0.34 6.33
CA GLY A 53 14.44 -0.21 7.45
C GLY A 53 13.61 -0.62 8.67
N ALA A 54 12.27 -0.51 8.60
CA ALA A 54 11.36 -0.98 9.64
C ALA A 54 10.35 -1.99 9.08
N LYS A 55 9.66 -2.68 9.99
CA LYS A 55 8.57 -3.57 9.61
C LYS A 55 7.37 -2.78 9.07
N ALA A 56 6.72 -3.29 8.03
CA ALA A 56 5.46 -2.74 7.56
C ALA A 56 4.38 -2.89 8.65
N SER A 57 3.55 -1.87 8.80
CA SER A 57 2.44 -1.83 9.73
C SER A 57 1.13 -1.87 8.96
N VAL A 58 0.37 -2.94 9.14
CA VAL A 58 -0.99 -3.08 8.61
C VAL A 58 -1.97 -2.50 9.64
N GLU A 59 -2.90 -1.65 9.20
CA GLU A 59 -3.93 -1.06 10.05
C GLU A 59 -4.83 -2.15 10.66
N ALA A 60 -5.27 -1.96 11.91
CA ALA A 60 -5.95 -3.00 12.69
C ALA A 60 -7.18 -3.60 12.00
N ALA A 61 -7.91 -2.79 11.22
CA ALA A 61 -9.08 -3.22 10.45
C ALA A 61 -8.76 -4.22 9.33
N PHE A 62 -7.49 -4.37 8.94
CA PHE A 62 -7.04 -5.21 7.83
C PHE A 62 -6.09 -6.34 8.25
N GLN A 63 -5.55 -6.32 9.47
CA GLN A 63 -4.55 -7.29 9.96
C GLN A 63 -5.00 -8.75 9.92
N SER A 64 -6.30 -9.04 10.02
CA SER A 64 -6.83 -10.41 10.00
C SER A 64 -6.85 -11.03 8.61
N HIS A 65 -6.61 -10.26 7.56
CA HIS A 65 -6.86 -10.69 6.18
C HIS A 65 -5.77 -10.28 5.19
N PHE A 66 -5.17 -9.11 5.41
CA PHE A 66 -4.10 -8.58 4.56
C PHE A 66 -2.76 -8.65 5.26
N MET A 67 -1.75 -8.99 4.47
CA MET A 67 -0.35 -8.98 4.85
C MET A 67 0.40 -8.03 3.92
N SER A 68 1.51 -7.49 4.40
CA SER A 68 2.39 -6.68 3.58
C SER A 68 3.84 -7.02 3.86
N SER A 69 4.67 -6.97 2.83
CA SER A 69 6.11 -7.03 3.02
C SER A 69 6.62 -5.71 3.60
N ASP A 70 7.73 -5.80 4.32
CA ASP A 70 8.59 -4.64 4.51
C ASP A 70 9.03 -4.08 3.16
N ILE A 71 9.57 -2.87 3.15
CA ILE A 71 10.15 -2.30 1.94
C ILE A 71 11.40 -3.09 1.58
N GLN A 72 11.35 -3.84 0.48
CA GLN A 72 12.47 -4.62 -0.05
C GLN A 72 12.86 -4.09 -1.44
N GLY A 73 14.14 -3.78 -1.62
CA GLY A 73 14.65 -3.17 -2.85
C GLY A 73 13.82 -1.94 -3.23
N ASP A 74 13.14 -2.03 -4.36
CA ASP A 74 12.36 -0.94 -4.96
C ASP A 74 10.87 -1.01 -4.68
N GLY A 75 10.39 -1.74 -3.67
CA GLY A 75 8.95 -1.77 -3.43
C GLY A 75 8.48 -2.44 -2.16
N MET A 76 7.17 -2.60 -2.07
CA MET A 76 6.51 -3.47 -1.11
C MET A 76 5.37 -4.24 -1.78
N THR A 77 4.94 -5.33 -1.16
CA THR A 77 3.78 -6.10 -1.61
C THR A 77 2.60 -5.95 -0.66
N LEU A 78 1.40 -6.12 -1.21
CA LEU A 78 0.17 -6.38 -0.46
C LEU A 78 -0.34 -7.75 -0.89
N SER A 79 -0.58 -8.63 0.08
CA SER A 79 -1.01 -10.00 -0.15
C SER A 79 -2.15 -10.39 0.77
N THR A 80 -2.87 -11.44 0.38
CA THR A 80 -3.92 -12.08 1.16
C THR A 80 -3.95 -13.57 0.82
N GLU A 81 -4.37 -14.41 1.77
CA GLU A 81 -4.45 -15.86 1.52
C GLU A 81 -5.58 -16.24 0.56
N GLY A 82 -6.61 -15.39 0.43
CA GLY A 82 -7.74 -15.59 -0.49
C GLY A 82 -8.52 -14.31 -0.77
N ALA A 83 -9.07 -14.18 -1.97
CA ALA A 83 -9.87 -13.01 -2.34
C ALA A 83 -11.36 -13.24 -2.02
N PHE A 84 -11.96 -12.32 -1.26
CA PHE A 84 -13.38 -12.29 -0.96
C PHE A 84 -14.09 -11.16 -1.72
N LEU A 85 -15.43 -11.25 -1.86
CA LEU A 85 -16.21 -10.21 -2.55
C LEU A 85 -16.11 -8.83 -1.89
N ASN A 86 -15.94 -8.77 -0.57
CA ASN A 86 -15.72 -7.53 0.18
C ASN A 86 -14.30 -6.95 -0.03
N ASP A 87 -13.38 -7.70 -0.66
CA ASP A 87 -12.07 -7.20 -1.05
C ASP A 87 -12.12 -6.38 -2.34
N SER A 88 -13.24 -6.41 -3.06
CA SER A 88 -13.39 -5.60 -4.27
C SER A 88 -13.21 -4.10 -3.98
N GLY A 89 -12.34 -3.47 -4.74
CA GLY A 89 -11.91 -2.09 -4.55
C GLY A 89 -10.79 -1.75 -5.52
N ILE A 90 -10.51 -0.45 -5.65
CA ILE A 90 -9.29 0.01 -6.31
C ILE A 90 -8.21 0.14 -5.24
N TYR A 91 -7.06 -0.48 -5.48
CA TYR A 91 -5.93 -0.42 -4.57
C TYR A 91 -4.91 0.57 -5.12
N TYR A 92 -4.57 1.56 -4.30
CA TYR A 92 -3.59 2.57 -4.64
C TYR A 92 -2.34 2.35 -3.81
N CYS A 93 -1.20 2.34 -4.48
CA CYS A 93 0.07 2.48 -3.79
C CYS A 93 0.57 3.91 -3.90
N ALA A 94 1.16 4.40 -2.82
CA ALA A 94 1.80 5.71 -2.80
C ALA A 94 3.16 5.68 -2.13
N GLU A 95 4.02 6.61 -2.49
CA GLU A 95 5.27 6.90 -1.81
C GLU A 95 5.28 8.34 -1.30
N SER A 96 6.04 8.58 -0.24
CA SER A 96 6.34 9.92 0.23
C SER A 96 7.79 10.01 0.68
N GLU A 97 8.45 11.07 0.24
CA GLU A 97 9.78 11.41 0.74
C GLU A 97 9.67 11.86 2.20
N THR A 98 10.45 11.23 3.07
CA THR A 98 10.60 11.74 4.43
C THR A 98 11.73 12.76 4.41
N GLN A 99 11.39 14.04 4.51
CA GLN A 99 12.40 15.05 4.85
C GLN A 99 12.84 14.78 6.29
N TRP A 100 14.08 14.36 6.48
CA TRP A 100 14.75 14.49 7.77
C TRP A 100 14.87 15.99 8.06
N VAL A 101 13.98 16.51 8.90
CA VAL A 101 14.18 17.77 9.59
C VAL A 101 15.08 17.49 10.78
N GLY A 102 16.39 17.40 10.52
CA GLY A 102 17.42 17.48 11.54
C GLY A 102 17.53 18.90 12.07
#